data_AF-A0A944J712-F1
#
_entry.id   AF-A0A944J712-F1
#
_cell.length_a   1.000
_cell.length_b   1.000
_cell.length_c   1.000
_cell.angle_alpha   90.00
_cell.angle_beta   90.00
_cell.angle_gamma   90.00
#
_symmetry.space_group_name_H-M   'P 1'
#
loop_
_entity.id
_entity.type
_entity.pdbx_description
1 polymer ?
#
loop_
_entity_poly.entity_id
_entity_poly.type
_entity_poly.pdbx_seq_one_letter_code
_entity_poly.pdbx_strand_id
1 'polypeptide(L)' 'MPQYLTVGHLLRQLQELDPNLPVRLAINPDFPFAHFVGAEVVVRDGKAYIADDGQEDYLPVGARDALTWA' A
#
# COMPACT_ATOMS: atom_id res chain seq x y z
N MET A 1 8.93 4.81 -16.50
CA MET A 1 9.80 5.02 -15.33
C MET A 1 8.93 4.73 -14.12
N PRO A 2 9.32 3.86 -13.17
CA PRO A 2 8.50 3.73 -11.97
C PRO A 2 8.59 5.08 -11.26
N GLN A 3 7.46 5.80 -11.23
CA GLN A 3 7.39 7.09 -10.58
C GLN A 3 7.26 6.78 -9.11
N TYR A 4 8.35 6.94 -8.35
CA TYR A 4 8.31 6.77 -6.91
C TYR A 4 7.08 7.48 -6.32
N LEU A 5 6.35 6.78 -5.45
CA LEU A 5 5.26 7.42 -4.74
C LEU A 5 5.83 8.60 -3.95
N THR A 6 5.38 9.81 -4.26
CA THR A 6 5.80 11.00 -3.54
C THR A 6 4.89 11.22 -2.33
N VAL A 7 5.34 12.04 -1.39
CA VAL A 7 4.50 12.50 -0.27
C VAL A 7 3.20 13.13 -0.78
N GLY A 8 3.25 13.92 -1.86
CA GLY A 8 2.07 14.54 -2.44
C GLY A 8 1.07 13.54 -3.04
N HIS A 9 1.57 12.46 -3.66
CA HIS A 9 0.73 11.37 -4.16
C HIS A 9 0.05 10.64 -3.00
N LEU A 10 0.81 10.28 -1.97
CA LEU A 10 0.28 9.58 -0.80
C LEU A 10 -0.76 10.43 -0.05
N LEU A 11 -0.46 11.72 0.20
CA LEU A 11 -1.39 12.61 0.88
C LEU A 11 -2.71 12.75 0.14
N ARG A 12 -2.67 12.88 -1.20
CA ARG A 12 -3.89 12.97 -2.00
C ARG A 12 -4.77 11.74 -1.81
N GLN A 13 -4.19 10.55 -1.90
CA GLN A 13 -4.92 9.29 -1.73
C GLN A 13 -5.50 9.15 -0.32
N LEU A 14 -4.73 9.49 0.72
CA LEU A 14 -5.20 9.40 2.10
C LEU A 14 -6.29 10.43 2.44
N GLN A 15 -6.23 11.62 1.86
CA GLN A 15 -7.22 12.68 2.07
C GLN A 15 -8.60 12.35 1.47
N GLU A 16 -8.67 11.38 0.55
CA GLU A 16 -9.92 10.92 -0.05
C GLU A 16 -10.64 9.85 0.79
N LEU A 17 -10.00 9.33 1.85
CA LEU A 17 -10.54 8.27 2.71
C LEU A 17 -11.24 8.82 3.97
N ASP A 18 -12.03 7.98 4.64
CA ASP A 18 -12.53 8.28 5.98
C ASP A 18 -11.32 8.54 6.92
N PRO A 19 -11.23 9.73 7.56
CA PRO A 19 -10.11 10.07 8.43
C PRO A 19 -9.98 9.17 9.67
N ASN A 20 -11.00 8.38 10.00
CA ASN A 20 -10.96 7.41 11.11
C ASN A 20 -10.61 6.00 10.64
N LEU A 21 -10.38 5.79 9.35
CA LEU A 21 -10.06 4.47 8.81
C LEU A 21 -8.67 4.02 9.30
N PRO A 22 -8.54 2.85 9.93
CA PRO A 22 -7.24 2.34 10.34
C PRO A 22 -6.33 2.09 9.13
N VAL A 23 -5.07 2.52 9.23
CA VAL A 23 -4.04 2.30 8.21
C VAL A 23 -3.13 1.14 8.64
N ARG A 24 -2.80 0.26 7.70
CA ARG A 24 -1.82 -0.82 7.87
C ARG A 24 -0.71 -0.73 6.83
N LEU A 25 0.51 -1.02 7.26
CA LEU A 25 1.66 -1.21 6.40
C LEU A 25 1.79 -2.70 6.08
N ALA A 26 1.84 -3.03 4.80
CA ALA A 26 2.16 -4.36 4.30
C ALA A 26 3.62 -4.34 3.85
N ILE A 27 4.46 -5.10 4.55
CA ILE A 27 5.89 -5.28 4.24
C ILE A 27 6.21 -6.76 4.30
N ASN A 28 6.98 -7.25 3.33
CA ASN A 28 7.75 -8.49 3.45
C ASN A 28 9.19 -8.12 3.87
N PRO A 29 9.66 -8.50 5.07
CA PRO A 29 10.88 -7.92 5.64
C PRO A 29 12.17 -8.55 5.09
N ASP A 30 12.95 -7.81 4.30
CA ASP A 30 14.40 -8.03 4.07
C ASP A 30 15.07 -6.76 3.50
N PHE A 31 16.11 -6.20 4.13
CA PHE A 31 16.77 -4.94 3.70
C PHE A 31 15.84 -3.70 3.69
N PRO A 32 15.63 -3.01 4.82
CA PRO A 32 14.60 -1.97 4.99
C PRO A 32 14.71 -0.74 4.06
N PHE A 33 15.83 -0.54 3.38
CA PHE A 33 16.04 0.56 2.43
C PHE A 33 15.94 0.13 0.96
N ALA A 34 15.72 -1.16 0.69
CA ALA A 34 15.55 -1.69 -0.67
C ALA A 34 14.09 -1.59 -1.18
N HIS A 35 13.17 -1.27 -0.28
CA HIS A 35 11.73 -1.30 -0.48
C HIS A 35 11.18 0.09 -0.82
N PHE A 36 10.20 0.13 -1.73
CA PHE A 36 9.47 1.35 -2.09
C PHE A 36 8.00 1.19 -1.73
N VAL A 37 7.30 2.30 -1.51
CA VAL A 37 5.85 2.25 -1.34
C VAL A 37 5.20 2.09 -2.72
N GLY A 38 4.32 1.11 -2.84
CA GLY A 38 3.50 0.86 -4.03
C GLY A 38 2.66 2.08 -4.42
N ALA A 39 2.29 2.17 -5.69
CA ALA A 39 1.66 3.36 -6.25
C ALA A 39 0.26 3.69 -5.67
N GLU A 40 -0.42 2.70 -5.08
CA GLU A 40 -1.83 2.82 -4.68
C GLU A 40 -2.05 2.38 -3.23
N VAL A 41 -2.84 3.17 -2.51
CA VAL A 41 -3.45 2.82 -1.22
C VAL A 41 -4.75 2.09 -1.51
N VAL A 42 -4.87 0.87 -1.01
CA VAL A 42 -6.07 0.04 -1.23
C VAL A 42 -6.90 -0.05 0.05
N VAL A 43 -8.21 0.12 -0.08
CA VAL A 43 -9.16 -0.07 1.02
C VAL A 43 -9.84 -1.43 0.91
N ARG A 44 -9.65 -2.27 1.93
CA ARG A 44 -10.33 -3.57 2.08
C ARG A 44 -10.61 -3.88 3.54
N ASP A 45 -11.72 -4.55 3.81
CA ASP A 45 -12.09 -5.02 5.15
C ASP A 45 -11.97 -3.95 6.25
N GLY A 46 -12.43 -2.73 5.92
CA GLY A 46 -12.44 -1.57 6.83
C GLY A 46 -11.05 -1.03 7.17
N LYS A 47 -10.04 -1.23 6.31
CA LYS A 47 -8.67 -0.74 6.52
C LYS A 47 -8.08 -0.23 5.22
N ALA A 48 -7.24 0.79 5.33
CA ALA A 48 -6.37 1.22 4.24
C ALA A 48 -5.03 0.49 4.33
N TYR A 49 -4.54 -0.01 3.21
CA TYR A 49 -3.27 -0.71 3.09
C TYR A 49 -2.29 0.14 2.28
N ILE A 50 -1.17 0.47 2.91
CA ILE A 50 0.03 0.99 2.26
C ILE A 50 0.96 -0.19 2.05
N ALA A 51 1.36 -0.40 0.81
CA ALA A 51 1.90 -1.66 0.35
C ALA A 51 3.35 -1.46 -0.13
N ASP A 52 4.22 -2.47 0.02
CA ASP A 52 5.55 -2.47 -0.59
C ASP A 52 5.47 -2.73 -2.11
N ASP A 53 6.27 -2.02 -2.90
CA ASP A 53 6.36 -2.09 -4.37
C ASP A 53 7.17 -3.32 -4.81
N GLY A 54 6.68 -4.50 -4.44
CA GLY A 54 7.38 -5.77 -4.64
C GLY A 54 6.98 -6.89 -3.69
N GLN A 55 6.01 -6.67 -2.81
CA GLN A 55 5.56 -7.70 -1.88
C GLN A 55 4.67 -8.76 -2.57
N GLU A 56 4.98 -10.03 -2.29
CA GLU A 56 4.15 -11.19 -2.62
C GLU A 56 3.48 -11.73 -1.33
N ASP A 57 2.22 -12.18 -1.43
CA ASP A 57 1.52 -13.07 -0.47
C ASP A 57 1.27 -12.67 1.00
N TYR A 58 1.75 -11.54 1.51
CA TYR A 58 1.54 -11.18 2.92
C TYR A 58 0.20 -10.45 3.21
N LEU A 59 -0.59 -10.13 2.17
CA LEU A 59 -1.90 -9.47 2.32
C LEU A 59 -3.08 -10.46 2.29
N PRO A 60 -4.23 -10.13 2.92
CA PRO A 60 -5.48 -10.84 2.66
C PRO A 60 -5.78 -10.87 1.15
N VAL A 61 -6.30 -11.98 0.64
CA VAL A 61 -6.49 -12.23 -0.79
C VAL A 61 -7.16 -11.05 -1.51
N GLY A 62 -8.27 -10.52 -0.96
CA GLY A 62 -8.97 -9.39 -1.59
C GLY A 62 -8.19 -8.07 -1.63
N ALA A 63 -7.20 -7.87 -0.76
CA ALA A 63 -6.29 -6.73 -0.78
C ALA A 63 -5.13 -6.97 -1.76
N ARG A 64 -4.60 -8.19 -1.80
CA ARG A 64 -3.58 -8.63 -2.77
C ARG A 64 -4.10 -8.48 -4.21
N ASP A 65 -5.29 -9.00 -4.49
CA ASP A 65 -5.93 -8.91 -5.81
C ASP A 65 -6.17 -7.46 -6.24
N ALA A 66 -6.59 -6.61 -5.29
CA ALA A 66 -6.86 -5.19 -5.55
C ALA A 66 -5.58 -4.40 -5.84
N LEU A 67 -4.43 -4.84 -5.32
CA LEU A 67 -3.12 -4.28 -5.65
C LEU A 67 -2.48 -4.93 -6.89
N THR A 68 -3.18 -5.86 -7.56
CA THR A 68 -2.69 -6.63 -8.71
C THR A 68 -1.43 -7.46 -8.42
N TRP A 69 -1.32 -7.94 -7.19
CA TRP A 69 -0.20 -8.76 -6.74
C TRP A 69 -0.47 -10.24 -7.01
N ALA A 70 0.55 -10.96 -7.47
CA ALA A 70 0.50 -12.41 -7.71
C ALA A 70 0.57 -13.20 -6.39
#